data_AF-A0AAV3GVS8-F1
#
_entry.id   AF-A0AAV3GVS8-F1
#
_cell.length_a   1.000
_cell.length_b   1.000
_cell.length_c   1.000
_cell.angle_alpha   90.00
_cell.angle_beta   90.00
_cell.angle_gamma   90.00
#
_symmetry.space_group_name_H-M   'P 1'
#
loop_
_entity.id
_entity.type
_entity.pdbx_description
1 polymer ?
#
loop_
_entity_poly.entity_id
_entity_poly.type
_entity_poly.pdbx_seq_one_letter_code
_entity_poly.pdbx_strand_id
1 'polypeptide(L)'
;MEQLAYKYPTKQPINKKIHVGVVGSGDLEILMFPTEKTESTVKICTGSDGFGEVWNNVLTRFFDRYPISADIVINDFGATPGVVYLRLTQAMEELSDEK
;
A
#
# COMPACT_ATOMS: atom_id res chain seq x y z
N MET A 1 18.42 -3.00 -1.66
CA MET A 1 17.09 -3.62 -1.58
C MET A 1 16.80 -3.89 -0.12
N GLU A 2 15.70 -3.34 0.39
CA GLU A 2 15.31 -3.42 1.80
C GLU A 2 13.89 -3.99 1.94
N GLN A 3 13.64 -4.59 3.10
CA GLN A 3 12.30 -5.05 3.50
C GLN A 3 11.82 -4.23 4.68
N LEU A 4 10.62 -3.65 4.53
CA LEU A 4 9.98 -2.82 5.56
C LEU A 4 8.64 -3.43 5.96
N ALA A 5 8.26 -3.24 7.22
CA ALA A 5 6.99 -3.70 7.74
C ALA A 5 6.35 -2.63 8.61
N TYR A 6 5.08 -2.32 8.33
CA TYR A 6 4.28 -1.33 9.06
C TYR A 6 2.95 -1.91 9.49
N LYS A 7 2.38 -1.31 10.54
CA LYS A 7 1.07 -1.65 11.08
C LYS A 7 0.28 -0.39 11.37
N TYR A 8 -0.99 -0.39 11.00
CA TYR A 8 -1.90 0.73 11.21
C TYR A 8 -3.21 0.23 11.82
N PRO A 9 -3.63 0.76 12.99
CA PRO A 9 -4.96 0.48 13.52
C PRO A 9 -6.04 1.00 12.57
N THR A 10 -6.95 0.14 12.12
CA THR A 10 -7.95 0.46 11.10
C THR A 10 -9.28 -0.20 11.42
N LYS A 11 -10.36 0.22 10.74
CA LYS A 11 -11.74 -0.19 11.12
C LYS A 11 -12.62 -0.60 9.94
N GLN A 12 -12.16 -0.46 8.71
CA GLN A 12 -12.98 -0.67 7.51
C GLN A 12 -12.45 -1.86 6.70
N PRO A 13 -12.87 -3.10 7.00
CA PRO A 13 -12.39 -4.27 6.27
C PRO A 13 -12.77 -4.22 4.80
N ILE A 14 -11.82 -4.62 3.93
CA ILE A 14 -12.09 -4.82 2.51
C ILE A 14 -12.68 -6.23 2.27
N ASN A 15 -13.46 -6.41 1.22
CA ASN A 15 -14.18 -7.66 0.94
C ASN A 15 -13.66 -8.43 -0.29
N LYS A 16 -12.73 -7.85 -1.05
CA LYS A 16 -12.15 -8.45 -2.26
C LYS A 16 -10.65 -8.24 -2.33
N LYS A 17 -9.99 -9.08 -3.12
CA LYS A 17 -8.55 -8.94 -3.41
C LYS A 17 -8.35 -7.88 -4.47
N ILE A 18 -7.30 -7.08 -4.32
CA ILE A 18 -6.95 -6.01 -5.26
C ILE A 18 -5.51 -6.20 -5.72
N HIS A 19 -5.28 -5.90 -6.99
CA HIS A 19 -3.94 -5.77 -7.56
C HIS A 19 -3.90 -4.53 -8.45
N VAL A 20 -2.93 -3.65 -8.19
CA VAL A 20 -2.69 -2.44 -8.97
C VAL A 20 -1.20 -2.31 -9.25
N GLY A 21 -0.85 -1.91 -10.48
CA GLY A 21 0.52 -1.59 -10.88
C GLY A 21 1.33 -2.79 -11.36
N VAL A 22 2.65 -2.58 -11.45
CA VAL A 22 3.64 -3.57 -11.89
C VAL A 22 5.01 -3.21 -11.33
N VAL A 23 5.89 -4.19 -11.14
CA VAL A 23 7.27 -3.96 -10.69
C VAL A 23 8.16 -3.56 -11.88
N GLY A 24 8.00 -2.31 -12.32
CA GLY A 24 8.82 -1.68 -13.36
C GLY A 24 9.64 -0.51 -12.80
N SER A 25 10.73 -0.12 -13.47
CA SER A 25 11.56 1.00 -13.02
C SER A 25 10.73 2.27 -12.83
N GLY A 26 10.75 2.83 -11.62
CA GLY A 26 9.95 4.01 -11.27
C GLY A 26 8.47 3.74 -10.94
N ASP A 27 8.07 2.46 -10.83
CA ASP A 27 6.72 2.04 -10.47
C ASP A 27 6.75 0.93 -9.39
N LEU A 28 5.56 0.53 -8.95
CA LEU A 28 5.32 -0.48 -7.93
C LEU A 28 4.07 -1.29 -8.25
N GLU A 29 4.01 -2.52 -7.73
CA GLU A 29 2.77 -3.26 -7.60
C GLU A 29 2.27 -3.23 -6.14
N ILE A 30 0.95 -3.22 -5.98
CA ILE A 30 0.26 -3.28 -4.69
C ILE A 30 -0.73 -4.43 -4.74
N LEU A 31 -0.61 -5.34 -3.78
CA LEU A 31 -1.54 -6.43 -3.54
C LEU A 31 -2.25 -6.18 -2.20
N MET A 32 -3.58 -6.20 -2.20
CA MET A 32 -4.38 -6.11 -0.97
C MET A 32 -5.25 -7.35 -0.80
N PHE A 33 -5.24 -7.90 0.40
CA PHE A 33 -6.03 -9.07 0.78
C PHE A 33 -6.97 -8.72 1.94
N PRO A 34 -8.24 -9.17 1.90
CA PRO A 34 -9.13 -9.11 3.06
C PRO A 34 -8.48 -9.74 4.29
N THR A 35 -8.72 -9.16 5.46
CA THR A 35 -8.20 -9.64 6.74
C THR A 35 -9.28 -9.59 7.81
N GLU A 36 -9.22 -10.50 8.77
CA GLU A 36 -10.12 -10.52 9.95
C GLU A 36 -9.59 -9.68 11.11
N LYS A 37 -8.41 -9.08 10.95
CA LYS A 37 -7.75 -8.24 11.96
C LYS A 37 -8.40 -6.86 12.05
N THR A 38 -8.25 -6.21 13.20
CA THR A 38 -8.61 -4.79 13.42
C THR A 38 -7.44 -3.84 13.12
N GLU A 39 -6.52 -4.27 12.26
CA GLU A 39 -5.37 -3.48 11.81
C GLU A 39 -5.02 -3.85 10.37
N SER A 40 -4.43 -2.90 9.64
CA SER A 40 -3.77 -3.17 8.38
C SER A 40 -2.31 -3.48 8.60
N THR A 41 -1.81 -4.48 7.88
CA THR A 41 -0.38 -4.78 7.83
C THR A 41 0.15 -4.46 6.44
N VAL A 42 1.31 -3.83 6.37
CA VAL A 42 1.97 -3.48 5.10
C VAL A 42 3.36 -4.07 5.09
N LYS A 43 3.65 -4.92 4.10
CA LYS A 43 4.99 -5.45 3.83
C LYS A 43 5.50 -4.85 2.52
N ILE A 44 6.70 -4.31 2.55
CA ILE A 44 7.30 -3.62 1.40
C ILE A 44 8.64 -4.28 1.09
N CYS A 45 8.83 -4.64 -0.17
CA CYS A 45 10.14 -4.92 -0.75
C CYS A 45 10.47 -3.79 -1.72
N THR A 46 11.47 -2.98 -1.44
CA THR A 46 11.84 -1.83 -2.27
C THR A 46 13.29 -1.91 -2.73
N GLY A 47 13.53 -1.50 -3.98
CA GLY A 47 14.88 -1.29 -4.52
C GLY A 47 15.61 -0.07 -3.95
N SER A 48 14.92 0.83 -3.24
CA SER A 48 15.46 2.10 -2.75
C SER A 48 15.71 2.05 -1.25
N ASP A 49 16.99 1.97 -0.85
CA ASP A 49 17.38 1.82 0.56
C ASP A 49 17.40 3.17 1.31
N GLY A 50 17.06 3.14 2.60
CA GLY A 50 17.15 4.31 3.48
C GLY A 50 15.94 5.27 3.42
N PHE A 51 14.84 4.85 2.79
CA PHE A 51 13.62 5.65 2.63
C PHE A 51 12.49 5.27 3.61
N GLY A 52 12.79 4.48 4.64
CA GLY A 52 11.78 3.99 5.60
C GLY A 52 10.93 5.08 6.27
N GLU A 53 11.48 6.27 6.54
CA GLU A 53 10.69 7.40 7.08
C GLU A 53 9.74 7.98 6.02
N VAL A 54 10.18 8.10 4.77
CA VAL A 54 9.35 8.58 3.65
C VAL A 54 8.20 7.60 3.41
N TRP A 55 8.48 6.29 3.42
CA TRP A 55 7.45 5.25 3.36
C TRP A 55 6.43 5.38 4.49
N ASN A 56 6.90 5.53 5.73
CA ASN A 56 6.02 5.72 6.87
C ASN A 56 5.11 6.96 6.71
N ASN A 57 5.65 8.07 6.21
CA ASN A 57 4.89 9.30 6.01
C ASN A 57 3.80 9.15 4.92
N VAL A 58 4.13 8.50 3.80
CA VAL A 58 3.18 8.23 2.72
C VAL A 58 2.06 7.30 3.21
N LEU A 59 2.40 6.22 3.90
CA LEU A 59 1.44 5.26 4.42
C LEU A 59 0.55 5.85 5.52
N THR A 60 1.14 6.63 6.44
CA THR A 60 0.36 7.33 7.49
C THR A 60 -0.69 8.24 6.86
N ARG A 61 -0.29 9.07 5.88
CA ARG A 61 -1.23 9.94 5.15
C ARG A 61 -2.30 9.15 4.39
N PHE A 62 -1.95 7.98 3.85
CA PHE A 62 -2.92 7.10 3.20
C PHE A 62 -3.95 6.55 4.21
N PHE A 63 -3.51 6.00 5.35
CA PHE A 63 -4.42 5.42 6.35
C PHE A 63 -5.24 6.45 7.12
N ASP A 64 -4.73 7.67 7.32
CA ASP A 64 -5.51 8.79 7.87
C ASP A 64 -6.71 9.14 6.96
N ARG A 65 -6.55 8.97 5.65
CA ARG A 65 -7.58 9.22 4.63
C ARG A 65 -8.50 8.00 4.44
N TYR A 66 -7.92 6.80 4.42
CA TYR A 66 -8.59 5.53 4.12
C TYR A 66 -8.28 4.51 5.22
N PRO A 67 -9.10 4.44 6.29
CA PRO A 67 -8.85 3.56 7.43
C PRO A 67 -9.28 2.11 7.14
N ILE A 68 -8.85 1.58 5.98
CA ILE A 68 -9.14 0.23 5.52
C ILE A 68 -8.38 -0.82 6.32
N SER A 69 -8.98 -2.00 6.53
CA SER A 69 -8.33 -3.16 7.16
C SER A 69 -8.03 -4.21 6.09
N ALA A 70 -6.75 -4.42 5.82
CA ALA A 70 -6.24 -5.33 4.83
C ALA A 70 -4.82 -5.80 5.17
N ASP A 71 -4.46 -7.00 4.68
CA ASP A 71 -3.05 -7.39 4.57
C ASP A 71 -2.51 -6.93 3.21
N ILE A 72 -1.50 -6.08 3.21
CA ILE A 72 -1.00 -5.37 2.03
C ILE A 72 0.46 -5.77 1.76
N VAL A 73 0.75 -6.07 0.50
CA VAL A 73 2.11 -6.33 0.00
C VAL A 73 2.42 -5.33 -1.11
N ILE A 74 3.58 -4.69 -1.01
CA ILE A 74 4.08 -3.72 -2.00
C ILE A 74 5.45 -4.21 -2.49
N ASN A 75 5.60 -4.35 -3.80
CA ASN A 75 6.90 -4.55 -4.43
C ASN A 75 7.22 -3.34 -5.30
N ASP A 76 8.26 -2.60 -4.90
CA ASP A 76 8.61 -1.31 -5.46
C ASP A 76 9.97 -1.36 -6.16
N PHE A 77 10.04 -0.76 -7.35
CA PHE A 77 11.27 -0.60 -8.09
C PHE A 77 11.61 0.88 -8.31
N GLY A 78 11.62 1.65 -7.22
CA GLY A 78 12.10 3.04 -7.19
C GLY A 78 11.04 4.06 -7.58
N ALA A 79 9.76 3.78 -7.29
CA ALA A 79 8.69 4.73 -7.49
C ALA A 79 8.87 5.96 -6.60
N THR A 80 8.57 7.14 -7.15
CA THR A 80 8.53 8.37 -6.34
C THR A 80 7.36 8.30 -5.35
N PRO A 81 7.43 9.01 -4.20
CA PRO A 81 6.33 9.06 -3.23
C PRO A 81 4.96 9.43 -3.83
N GLY A 82 4.96 10.27 -4.87
CA GLY A 82 3.74 10.62 -5.60
C GLY A 82 3.14 9.45 -6.38
N VAL A 83 3.97 8.63 -7.03
CA VAL A 83 3.53 7.42 -7.75
C VAL A 83 3.04 6.37 -6.75
N VAL A 84 3.72 6.20 -5.61
CA VAL A 84 3.27 5.33 -4.53
C VAL A 84 1.86 5.71 -4.06
N TYR A 85 1.63 6.99 -3.75
CA TYR A 85 0.33 7.47 -3.30
C TYR A 85 -0.76 7.36 -4.38
N LEU A 86 -0.40 7.56 -5.64
CA LEU A 86 -1.29 7.37 -6.78
C LEU A 86 -1.76 5.91 -6.87
N ARG A 87 -0.85 4.94 -6.83
CA ARG A 87 -1.18 3.50 -6.90
C ARG A 87 -2.04 3.06 -5.70
N LEU A 88 -1.74 3.56 -4.50
CA LEU A 88 -2.56 3.34 -3.31
C LEU A 88 -4.00 3.88 -3.49
N THR A 89 -4.14 5.04 -4.12
CA THR A 89 -5.47 5.64 -4.39
C THR A 89 -6.23 4.85 -5.44
N GLN A 90 -5.56 4.41 -6.51
CA GLN A 90 -6.17 3.53 -7.53
C GLN A 90 -6.66 2.21 -6.93
N ALA A 91 -5.96 1.65 -5.94
CA ALA A 91 -6.43 0.46 -5.23
C ALA A 91 -7.76 0.72 -4.48
N MET A 92 -8.00 1.94 -4.01
CA MET A 92 -9.28 2.35 -3.41
C MET A 92 -10.40 2.54 -4.45
N GLU A 93 -10.07 3.02 -5.64
CA GLU A 93 -11.01 3.11 -6.77
C GLU A 93 -11.48 1.73 -7.20
N GLU A 94 -10.54 0.77 -7.34
CA GLU A 94 -10.86 -0.63 -7.63
C GLU A 94 -11.73 -1.26 -6.53
N LEU A 95 -11.55 -0.89 -5.25
CA LEU A 95 -12.43 -1.33 -4.17
C LEU A 95 -13.85 -0.80 -4.29
N SER A 96 -14.00 0.43 -4.79
CA SER A 96 -15.29 1.13 -4.88
C SER A 96 -16.10 0.73 -6.13
N ASP A 97 -15.54 -0.12 -6.99
CA ASP A 97 -16.13 -0.49 -8.29
C ASP A 97 -16.42 0.73 -9.20
N GLU A 98 -15.63 1.80 -9.04
CA GLU A 98 -15.64 2.95 -9.94
C GLU A 98 -14.81 2.58 -11.18
N LYS A 99 -15.49 2.19 -12.27
CA LYS A 99 -14.89 1.95 -13.60
C LYS A 99 -15.33 2.99 -14.60
#